data_AF-A0A328UKZ7-F1
#
_entry.id   AF-A0A328UKZ7-F1
#
_cell.length_a   1.000
_cell.length_b   1.000
_cell.length_c   1.000
_cell.angle_alpha   90.00
_cell.angle_beta   90.00
_cell.angle_gamma   90.00
#
_symmetry.space_group_name_H-M   'P 1'
#
loop_
_entity.id
_entity.type
_entity.pdbx_description
1 polymer ?
#
loop_
_entity_poly.entity_id
_entity_poly.type
_entity_poly.pdbx_seq_one_letter_code
_entity_poly.pdbx_strand_id
1 'polypeptide(L)'
;MKKNGLLDVIAKQRRTYISNLRLQPELKWAALGDLYRLPDKEKYPLKEWEEAVSYLLGCEVHFENYESIGKSLKPFSLEVK
;
A
#
# COMPACT_ATOMS: atom_id res chain seq x y z
N MET A 1 2.39 21.09 -9.29
CA MET A 1 2.53 20.31 -8.04
C MET A 1 2.57 18.84 -8.43
N LYS A 2 3.61 18.08 -8.05
CA LYS A 2 3.61 16.62 -8.28
C LYS A 2 2.48 16.02 -7.45
N LYS A 3 1.62 15.19 -8.05
CA LYS A 3 0.72 14.33 -7.29
C LYS A 3 1.60 13.30 -6.58
N ASN A 4 1.50 13.22 -5.26
CA ASN A 4 2.20 12.20 -4.48
C ASN A 4 1.54 10.86 -4.77
N GLY A 5 2.33 9.84 -5.10
CA GLY A 5 1.81 8.50 -5.29
C GLY A 5 1.45 7.81 -3.96
N LEU A 6 0.81 6.66 -4.02
CA LEU A 6 0.43 5.87 -2.84
C LEU A 6 1.61 5.64 -1.89
N LEU A 7 2.75 5.19 -2.41
CA LEU A 7 3.95 4.94 -1.60
C LEU A 7 4.51 6.22 -0.98
N ASP A 8 4.42 7.38 -1.66
CA ASP A 8 4.83 8.66 -1.08
C ASP A 8 3.94 9.05 0.10
N VAL A 9 2.63 8.83 -0.01
CA VAL A 9 1.66 9.12 1.06
C VAL A 9 1.95 8.25 2.28
N ILE A 10 2.12 6.95 2.09
CA ILE A 10 2.40 6.02 3.20
C ILE A 10 3.77 6.30 3.83
N ALA A 11 4.81 6.52 3.01
CA ALA A 11 6.15 6.85 3.51
C ALA A 11 6.14 8.15 4.34
N LYS A 12 5.40 9.17 3.89
CA LYS A 12 5.23 10.43 4.62
C LYS A 12 4.47 10.24 5.93
N GLN A 13 3.37 9.46 5.94
CA GLN A 13 2.60 9.15 7.15
C GLN A 13 3.48 8.47 8.21
N ARG A 14 4.35 7.55 7.79
CA ARG A 14 5.26 6.81 8.67
C ARG A 14 6.59 7.52 8.94
N ARG A 15 6.80 8.73 8.40
CA ARG A 15 8.05 9.50 8.52
C ARG A 15 9.29 8.69 8.17
N THR A 16 9.20 7.95 7.06
CA THR A 16 10.25 7.04 6.59
C THR A 16 10.48 7.21 5.08
N TYR A 17 11.50 6.53 4.54
CA TYR A 17 11.75 6.48 3.11
C TYR A 17 10.96 5.34 2.45
N ILE A 18 10.60 5.50 1.17
CA ILE A 18 9.88 4.45 0.42
C ILE A 18 10.64 3.12 0.44
N SER A 19 11.98 3.15 0.32
CA SER A 19 12.82 1.96 0.39
C SER A 19 12.66 1.20 1.71
N ASN A 20 12.52 1.91 2.83
CA ASN A 20 12.33 1.28 4.13
C ASN A 20 11.01 0.53 4.23
N LEU A 21 9.96 0.96 3.50
CA LEU A 21 8.69 0.24 3.45
C LEU A 21 8.82 -1.18 2.88
N ARG A 22 9.86 -1.44 2.07
CA ARG A 22 10.14 -2.79 1.55
C ARG A 22 11.22 -3.51 2.35
N LEU A 23 12.27 -2.79 2.76
CA LEU A 23 13.45 -3.37 3.39
C LEU A 23 13.22 -3.79 4.85
N GLN A 24 12.30 -3.13 5.57
CA GLN A 24 11.98 -3.45 6.95
C GLN A 24 10.68 -4.24 7.03
N PRO A 25 10.70 -5.51 7.47
CA PRO A 25 9.50 -6.35 7.52
C PRO A 25 8.34 -5.71 8.27
N GLU A 26 8.61 -5.05 9.41
CA GLU A 26 7.60 -4.40 10.25
C GLU A 26 6.93 -3.24 9.51
N LEU A 27 7.72 -2.40 8.82
CA LEU A 27 7.19 -1.30 8.03
C LEU A 27 6.44 -1.79 6.79
N LYS A 28 6.87 -2.90 6.18
CA LYS A 28 6.16 -3.52 5.05
C LYS A 28 4.76 -3.94 5.42
N TRP A 29 4.61 -4.72 6.50
CA TRP A 29 3.30 -5.18 6.94
C TRP A 29 2.41 -4.02 7.36
N ALA A 30 2.99 -3.05 8.06
CA ALA A 30 2.26 -1.89 8.50
C ALA A 30 1.84 -0.99 7.31
N ALA A 31 2.67 -0.86 6.27
CA ALA A 31 2.33 -0.14 5.03
C ALA A 31 1.18 -0.80 4.26
N LEU A 32 1.16 -2.14 4.17
CA LEU A 32 0.05 -2.88 3.55
C LEU A 32 -1.26 -2.69 4.35
N GLY A 33 -1.18 -2.65 5.67
CA GLY A 33 -2.31 -2.31 6.54
C GLY A 33 -2.81 -0.87 6.36
N ASP A 34 -1.91 0.09 6.15
CA ASP A 34 -2.30 1.48 5.87
C ASP A 34 -2.97 1.61 4.51
N LEU A 35 -2.46 0.93 3.49
CA LEU A 35 -3.08 0.86 2.16
C LEU A 35 -4.50 0.29 2.23
N TYR A 36 -4.73 -0.75 3.04
CA TYR A 36 -6.07 -1.27 3.30
C TYR A 36 -7.00 -0.19 3.88
N ARG A 37 -6.51 0.58 4.85
CA ARG A 37 -7.25 1.63 5.57
C ARG A 37 -7.36 2.96 4.81
N LEU A 38 -6.69 3.12 3.67
CA LEU A 38 -6.70 4.37 2.92
C LEU A 38 -8.14 4.70 2.47
N PRO A 39 -8.66 5.89 2.81
CA PRO A 39 -9.96 6.34 2.33
C PRO A 39 -9.90 6.70 0.85
N ASP A 40 -11.07 6.77 0.20
CA ASP A 40 -11.22 7.24 -1.18
C ASP A 40 -10.28 6.56 -2.19
N LYS A 41 -10.25 5.22 -2.19
CA LYS A 41 -9.31 4.41 -3.00
C LYS A 41 -9.31 4.77 -4.49
N GLU A 42 -10.46 5.21 -4.99
CA GLU A 42 -10.71 5.62 -6.38
C GLU A 42 -9.97 6.92 -6.78
N LYS A 43 -9.40 7.67 -5.82
CA LYS A 43 -8.54 8.83 -6.11
C LYS A 43 -7.22 8.44 -6.77
N TYR A 44 -6.81 7.19 -6.63
CA TYR A 44 -5.62 6.61 -7.22
C TYR A 44 -6.03 5.57 -8.26
N PRO A 45 -5.45 5.57 -9.47
CA PRO A 45 -5.79 4.58 -10.49
C PRO A 45 -5.40 3.17 -10.04
N LEU A 46 -6.12 2.14 -10.49
CA LEU A 46 -5.84 0.73 -10.15
C LEU A 46 -4.38 0.34 -10.39
N LYS A 47 -3.77 0.80 -11.50
CA LYS A 47 -2.37 0.53 -11.81
C LYS A 47 -1.41 1.00 -10.71
N GLU A 48 -1.70 2.11 -10.06
CA GLU A 48 -0.85 2.63 -8.98
C GLU A 48 -0.97 1.77 -7.72
N TRP A 49 -2.16 1.20 -7.46
CA TRP A 49 -2.34 0.20 -6.41
C TRP A 49 -1.56 -1.08 -6.70
N GLU A 50 -1.60 -1.57 -7.93
CA GLU A 50 -0.83 -2.73 -8.38
C GLU A 50 0.67 -2.50 -8.19
N GLU A 51 1.19 -1.38 -8.66
CA GLU A 51 2.60 -1.00 -8.52
C GLU A 51 3.01 -0.89 -7.05
N ALA A 52 2.20 -0.23 -6.20
CA ALA A 52 2.49 -0.05 -4.79
C ALA A 52 2.49 -1.38 -4.02
N VAL A 53 1.47 -2.21 -4.22
CA VAL A 53 1.36 -3.51 -3.52
C VAL A 53 2.41 -4.48 -4.05
N SER A 54 2.68 -4.50 -5.35
CA SER A 54 3.74 -5.31 -5.94
C SER A 54 5.12 -4.93 -5.41
N TYR A 55 5.38 -3.62 -5.27
CA TYR A 55 6.62 -3.13 -4.70
C TYR A 55 6.83 -3.61 -3.26
N LEU A 56 5.78 -3.54 -2.43
CA LEU A 56 5.85 -3.95 -1.02
C LEU A 56 6.00 -5.46 -0.87
N LEU A 57 5.24 -6.26 -1.63
CA LEU A 57 5.28 -7.73 -1.54
C LEU A 57 6.50 -8.34 -2.26
N GLY A 58 7.06 -7.64 -3.25
CA GLY A 58 8.17 -8.12 -4.07
C GLY A 58 7.75 -9.11 -5.15
N CYS A 59 6.46 -9.20 -5.47
CA CYS A 59 5.90 -10.00 -6.56
C CYS A 59 4.85 -9.20 -7.32
N GLU A 60 4.52 -9.60 -8.55
CA GLU A 60 3.49 -8.95 -9.35
C GLU A 60 2.09 -9.20 -8.77
N VAL A 61 1.30 -8.14 -8.67
CA VAL A 61 -0.09 -8.15 -8.20
C VAL A 61 -0.96 -7.43 -9.20
N HIS A 62 -2.09 -8.05 -9.55
CA HIS A 62 -3.10 -7.48 -10.43
C HIS A 62 -4.43 -7.33 -9.67
N PHE A 63 -5.13 -6.23 -9.92
CA PHE A 63 -6.43 -5.94 -9.32
C PHE A 63 -7.48 -5.70 -10.40
N GLU A 64 -8.52 -6.54 -10.42
CA GLU A 64 -9.65 -6.36 -11.34
C GLU A 64 -10.44 -5.07 -11.09
N ASN A 65 -10.57 -4.64 -9.82
CA ASN A 65 -11.35 -3.48 -9.39
C ASN A 65 -10.98 -3.05 -7.96
N TYR A 66 -11.56 -1.96 -7.46
CA TYR A 66 -11.24 -1.45 -6.12
C TYR A 66 -11.73 -2.35 -4.98
N GLU A 67 -12.74 -3.20 -5.21
CA GLU A 67 -13.20 -4.18 -4.23
C GLU A 67 -12.16 -5.29 -4.03
N SER A 68 -11.50 -5.73 -5.11
CA SER A 68 -10.45 -6.76 -5.03
C SER A 68 -9.24 -6.29 -4.24
N ILE A 69 -8.90 -5.00 -4.25
CA ILE A 69 -7.87 -4.40 -3.38
C ILE A 69 -8.22 -4.67 -1.90
N GLY A 70 -9.47 -4.37 -1.50
CA GLY A 70 -9.93 -4.56 -0.13
C GLY A 70 -9.86 -6.02 0.30
N LYS A 71 -10.27 -6.95 -0.57
CA LYS A 71 -10.19 -8.40 -0.32
C LYS A 71 -8.74 -8.87 -0.17
N SER A 72 -7.87 -8.48 -1.08
CA SER A 72 -6.45 -8.88 -1.09
C SER A 72 -5.65 -8.30 0.07
N LEU A 73 -5.95 -7.06 0.49
CA LEU A 73 -5.24 -6.42 1.59
C LEU A 73 -5.85 -6.72 2.98
N LYS A 74 -7.03 -7.34 3.05
CA LYS A 74 -7.70 -7.71 4.30
C LYS A 74 -6.82 -8.47 5.29
N PRO A 75 -5.97 -9.45 4.88
CA PRO A 75 -5.09 -10.15 5.81
C PRO A 75 -4.11 -9.22 6.56
N PHE A 76 -3.74 -8.08 5.96
CA PHE A 76 -2.84 -7.09 6.56
C PHE A 76 -3.56 -6.04 7.41
N SER A 77 -4.90 -6.13 7.53
CA SER A 77 -5.69 -5.19 8.33
C SER A 77 -5.52 -5.38 9.84
N LEU A 78 -5.08 -6.56 10.26
CA LEU A 78 -4.94 -6.91 11.67
C LEU A 78 -3.62 -6.36 12.22
N GLU A 79 -3.72 -5.54 13.26
CA GLU A 79 -2.57 -5.22 14.10
C GLU A 79 -2.38 -6.38 15.07
N VAL A 80 -1.28 -7.13 14.91
CA VAL A 80 -0.86 -8.12 15.91
C VAL A 80 -0.32 -7.31 17.08
N LYS A 81 -1.06 -7.29 18.19
CA LYS A 81 -0.67 -6.66 19.46
C LYS A 81 0.40 -7.46 20.17
#